data_AF-A0A2E4A8Y6-F1
#
_entry.id   AF-A0A2E4A8Y6-F1
#
_cell.length_a   1.000
_cell.length_b   1.000
_cell.length_c   1.000
_cell.angle_alpha   90.00
_cell.angle_beta   90.00
_cell.angle_gamma   90.00
#
_symmetry.space_group_name_H-M   'P 1'
#
loop_
_entity.id
_entity.type
_entity.pdbx_description
1 polymer ?
#
loop_
_entity_poly.entity_id
_entity_poly.type
_entity_poly.pdbx_seq_one_letter_code
_entity_poly.pdbx_strand_id
1 'polypeptide(L)'
;MAKQSETKLHALDYWQVARNRYSVILLTFALVFMTALVIAYLRPSEYLGRVQIQVQRVARDIEVFRETGSVGNLGSEQLPYMTFMQTQFEIIQSRETLKQVITKGKDSAGNPLNLKKAWGYNSDEDAYRKLKKKVETQDVRGT
;
A
#
# COMPACT_ATOMS: atom_id res chain seq x y z
N MET A 1 0.52 -53.72 -13.77
CA MET A 1 -0.70 -53.01 -14.24
C MET A 1 -1.92 -53.11 -13.30
N ALA A 2 -1.86 -53.79 -12.14
CA ALA A 2 -3.04 -53.96 -11.26
C ALA A 2 -3.39 -52.74 -10.38
N LYS A 3 -2.44 -51.82 -10.12
CA LYS A 3 -2.62 -50.72 -9.15
C LYS A 3 -3.59 -49.62 -9.61
N GLN A 4 -3.78 -49.44 -10.92
CA GLN A 4 -4.69 -48.42 -11.47
C GLN A 4 -6.18 -48.81 -11.34
N SER A 5 -6.48 -50.11 -11.26
CA SER A 5 -7.85 -50.62 -11.22
C SER A 5 -8.49 -50.43 -9.84
N GLU A 6 -7.74 -50.67 -8.76
CA GLU A 6 -8.20 -50.47 -7.37
C GLU A 6 -8.52 -48.99 -7.07
N THR A 7 -7.66 -48.05 -7.51
CA THR A 7 -7.89 -46.62 -7.27
C THR A 7 -9.18 -46.10 -7.95
N LYS A 8 -9.51 -46.63 -9.13
CA LYS A 8 -10.76 -46.29 -9.84
C LYS A 8 -12.00 -46.87 -9.16
N LEU A 9 -11.88 -48.07 -8.58
CA LEU A 9 -12.98 -48.75 -7.90
C LEU A 9 -13.38 -47.99 -6.62
N HIS A 10 -12.39 -47.52 -5.86
CA HIS A 10 -12.66 -46.67 -4.69
C HIS A 10 -13.30 -45.33 -5.05
N ALA A 11 -12.91 -44.70 -6.17
CA ALA A 11 -13.52 -43.44 -6.60
C ALA A 11 -15.01 -43.58 -6.95
N LEU A 12 -15.40 -44.70 -7.56
CA LEU A 12 -16.80 -45.01 -7.86
C LEU A 12 -17.62 -45.23 -6.58
N ASP A 13 -17.06 -45.90 -5.58
CA ASP A 13 -17.71 -46.08 -4.27
C ASP A 13 -17.90 -44.74 -3.54
N TYR A 14 -16.88 -43.86 -3.53
CA TYR A 14 -17.00 -42.52 -2.93
C TYR A 14 -18.05 -41.65 -3.65
N TRP A 15 -18.14 -41.76 -4.97
CA TRP A 15 -19.12 -41.04 -5.77
C TRP A 15 -20.56 -41.43 -5.42
N GLN A 16 -20.82 -42.72 -5.20
CA GLN A 16 -22.13 -43.19 -4.77
C GLN A 16 -22.48 -42.70 -3.36
N VAL A 17 -21.53 -42.73 -2.42
CA VAL A 17 -21.74 -42.21 -1.06
C VAL A 17 -22.04 -40.70 -1.08
N ALA A 18 -21.32 -39.94 -1.90
CA ALA A 18 -21.55 -38.50 -2.07
C ALA A 18 -22.95 -38.20 -2.63
N ARG A 19 -23.41 -38.99 -3.61
CA ARG A 19 -24.79 -38.85 -4.15
C ARG A 19 -25.85 -39.23 -3.11
N ASN A 20 -25.62 -40.29 -2.33
CA ASN A 20 -26.59 -40.76 -1.33
C ASN A 20 -26.70 -39.83 -0.11
N ARG A 21 -25.64 -39.07 0.21
CA ARG A 21 -25.61 -38.12 1.34
C ARG A 21 -25.62 -36.66 0.87
N TYR A 22 -26.01 -36.40 -0.37
CA TYR A 22 -25.99 -35.06 -0.97
C TYR A 22 -26.77 -34.03 -0.14
N SER A 23 -27.87 -34.43 0.50
CA SER A 23 -28.63 -33.55 1.39
C SER A 23 -27.81 -33.04 2.58
N VAL A 24 -27.01 -33.89 3.22
CA VAL A 24 -26.16 -33.48 4.36
C VAL A 24 -25.03 -32.58 3.88
N ILE A 25 -24.41 -32.94 2.75
CA ILE A 25 -23.32 -32.16 2.13
C ILE A 25 -23.82 -30.77 1.73
N LEU A 26 -25.00 -30.67 1.11
CA LEU A 26 -25.57 -29.40 0.69
C LEU A 26 -25.95 -28.55 1.91
N LEU A 27 -26.47 -29.16 2.97
CA LEU A 27 -26.86 -28.44 4.19
C LEU A 27 -25.65 -27.87 4.92
N THR A 28 -24.55 -28.63 5.05
CA THR A 28 -23.31 -28.12 5.65
C THR A 28 -22.64 -27.08 4.76
N PHE A 29 -22.63 -27.29 3.44
CA PHE A 29 -22.13 -26.31 2.49
C PHE A 29 -22.93 -24.99 2.56
N ALA A 30 -24.26 -25.07 2.57
CA ALA A 30 -25.13 -23.89 2.68
C ALA A 30 -24.92 -23.16 4.02
N LEU A 31 -24.72 -23.90 5.11
CA LEU A 31 -24.42 -23.32 6.42
C LEU A 31 -23.10 -22.54 6.40
N VAL A 32 -22.02 -23.13 5.87
CA VAL A 32 -20.71 -22.46 5.74
C VAL A 32 -20.77 -21.29 4.76
N PHE A 33 -21.55 -21.43 3.68
CA PHE A 33 -21.72 -20.37 2.69
C PHE A 33 -22.46 -19.16 3.28
N MET A 34 -23.52 -19.39 4.05
CA MET A 34 -24.22 -18.37 4.82
C MET A 34 -23.28 -17.61 5.76
N THR A 35 -22.46 -18.32 6.55
CA THR A 35 -21.52 -17.65 7.47
C THR A 35 -20.45 -16.87 6.72
N ALA A 36 -19.92 -17.40 5.62
CA ALA A 36 -18.99 -16.70 4.75
C ALA A 36 -19.61 -15.43 4.14
N LEU A 37 -20.87 -15.49 3.68
CA LEU A 37 -21.60 -14.33 3.16
C LEU A 37 -21.79 -13.24 4.22
N VAL A 38 -22.18 -13.62 5.44
CA VAL A 38 -22.32 -12.67 6.56
C VAL A 38 -20.98 -11.97 6.81
N ILE A 39 -19.88 -12.72 6.93
CA ILE A 39 -18.55 -12.14 7.14
C ILE A 39 -18.12 -11.24 5.98
N ALA A 40 -18.37 -11.66 4.73
CA ALA A 40 -18.03 -10.89 3.55
C ALA A 40 -18.83 -9.59 3.46
N TYR A 41 -20.12 -9.62 3.81
CA TYR A 41 -20.99 -8.45 3.82
C TYR A 41 -20.61 -7.44 4.91
N LEU A 42 -20.13 -7.93 6.07
CA LEU A 42 -19.66 -7.07 7.15
C LEU A 42 -18.27 -6.47 6.88
N ARG A 43 -17.49 -7.02 5.95
CA ARG A 43 -16.15 -6.53 5.65
C ARG A 43 -16.24 -5.14 4.98
N PRO A 44 -15.68 -4.08 5.59
CA PRO A 44 -15.66 -2.77 4.97
C PRO A 44 -14.74 -2.74 3.75
N SER A 45 -15.09 -1.94 2.74
CA SER A 45 -14.23 -1.71 1.58
C SER A 45 -12.96 -0.94 1.99
N GLU A 46 -11.80 -1.50 1.69
CA GLU A 46 -10.51 -0.83 1.87
C GLU A 46 -10.06 -0.24 0.53
N TYR A 47 -9.67 1.03 0.53
CA TYR A 47 -9.19 1.75 -0.66
C TYR A 47 -7.72 2.12 -0.50
N LEU A 48 -6.95 1.97 -1.59
CA LEU A 48 -5.54 2.34 -1.66
C LEU A 48 -5.33 3.38 -2.76
N GLY A 49 -4.74 4.51 -2.40
CA GLY A 49 -4.31 5.55 -3.35
C GLY A 49 -2.84 5.37 -3.70
N ARG A 50 -2.50 5.33 -5.00
CA ARG A 50 -1.11 5.28 -5.49
C ARG A 50 -0.83 6.52 -6.33
N VAL A 51 0.30 7.17 -6.07
CA VAL A 51 0.77 8.34 -6.82
C VAL A 51 2.22 8.10 -7.23
N GLN A 52 2.57 8.45 -8.47
CA GLN A 52 3.94 8.45 -8.98
C GLN A 52 4.43 9.90 -9.08
N ILE A 53 5.64 10.16 -8.58
CA ILE A 53 6.24 11.49 -8.57
C ILE A 53 7.62 11.38 -9.20
N GLN A 54 7.88 12.20 -10.22
CA GLN A 54 9.21 12.33 -10.80
C GLN A 54 10.00 13.38 -10.00
N VAL A 55 11.11 12.95 -9.38
CA VAL A 55 11.97 13.83 -8.61
C VAL A 55 13.14 14.29 -9.47
N GLN A 56 13.12 15.55 -9.90
CA GLN A 56 14.20 16.15 -10.69
C GLN A 56 15.22 16.82 -9.75
N ARG A 57 16.51 16.61 -10.01
CA ARG A 57 17.59 17.36 -9.37
C ARG A 57 17.76 18.66 -10.14
N VAL A 58 17.39 19.78 -9.54
CA VAL A 58 17.76 21.09 -10.08
C VAL A 58 19.21 21.34 -9.67
N ALA A 59 20.15 21.24 -10.63
CA ALA A 59 21.46 21.83 -10.46
C ALA A 59 21.22 23.34 -10.31
N ARG A 60 21.52 23.89 -9.13
CA ARG A 60 21.50 25.34 -8.97
C ARG A 60 22.66 25.87 -9.81
N ASP A 61 22.36 26.44 -10.98
CA ASP A 61 23.28 27.33 -11.68
C ASP A 61 23.52 28.52 -10.76
N ILE A 62 24.56 28.40 -9.92
CA ILE A 62 25.18 29.56 -9.32
C ILE A 62 25.96 30.17 -10.47
N GLU A 63 25.46 31.26 -11.05
CA GLU A 63 26.25 32.12 -11.93
C GLU A 63 27.45 32.63 -11.13
N VAL A 64 28.57 31.90 -11.23
CA VAL A 64 29.86 32.29 -10.64
C VAL A 64 30.44 33.39 -11.50
N PHE A 65 29.94 34.62 -11.32
CA PHE A 65 30.70 35.80 -11.70
C PHE A 65 31.76 36.07 -10.62
N ARG A 66 32.79 35.23 -10.55
CA ARG A 66 34.03 35.53 -9.83
C ARG A 66 35.22 34.92 -10.57
N GLU A 67 35.81 35.77 -11.40
CA GLU A 67 37.21 35.74 -11.78
C GLU A 67 38.08 35.48 -10.54
N THR A 68 38.81 34.36 -10.54
CA THR A 68 39.89 33.90 -9.63
C THR A 68 39.65 32.44 -9.30
N GLY A 69 40.61 31.62 -9.74
CA GLY A 69 40.49 30.18 -9.83
C GLY A 69 40.31 29.46 -8.50
N SER A 70 39.87 28.21 -8.63
CA SER A 70 39.74 27.22 -7.57
C SER A 70 38.64 27.53 -6.55
N VAL A 71 37.39 27.32 -6.95
CA VAL A 71 36.37 26.85 -6.03
C VAL A 71 35.81 25.55 -6.57
N GLY A 72 36.16 24.46 -5.89
CA GLY A 72 35.67 23.13 -6.19
C GLY A 72 34.15 23.12 -6.22
N ASN A 73 33.64 22.51 -7.29
CA ASN A 73 32.27 22.11 -7.47
C ASN A 73 31.82 21.21 -6.30
N LEU A 74 31.36 21.82 -5.21
CA LEU A 74 30.90 21.19 -3.97
C LEU A 74 29.42 21.48 -3.70
N GLY A 75 28.65 21.70 -4.76
CA GLY A 75 27.22 21.97 -4.69
C GLY A 75 26.45 21.00 -5.55
N SER A 76 25.79 20.01 -4.94
CA SER A 76 24.74 19.15 -5.52
C SER A 76 25.12 18.04 -6.52
N GLU A 77 26.27 18.07 -7.19
CA GLU A 77 26.62 17.02 -8.17
C GLU A 77 27.23 15.74 -7.55
N GLN A 78 27.79 15.80 -6.34
CA GLN A 78 28.58 14.69 -5.78
C GLN A 78 27.81 13.69 -4.92
N LEU A 79 26.52 13.92 -4.62
CA LEU A 79 25.75 12.95 -3.84
C LEU A 79 25.24 11.82 -4.76
N PRO A 80 25.58 10.53 -4.48
CA PRO A 80 25.10 9.40 -5.26
C PRO A 80 23.58 9.45 -5.44
N TYR A 81 23.08 9.05 -6.62
CA TYR A 81 21.64 8.96 -6.92
C TYR A 81 20.83 8.35 -5.77
N MET A 82 21.38 7.28 -5.20
CA MET A 82 20.81 6.51 -4.09
C MET A 82 20.58 7.35 -2.82
N THR A 83 21.57 8.14 -2.40
CA THR A 83 21.49 8.95 -1.16
C THR A 83 20.49 10.09 -1.29
N PHE A 84 20.41 10.71 -2.47
CA PHE A 84 19.41 11.75 -2.73
C PHE A 84 17.98 11.19 -2.75
N MET A 85 17.74 10.06 -3.43
CA MET A 85 16.40 9.45 -3.43
C MET A 85 15.97 9.06 -2.01
N GLN A 86 16.86 8.47 -1.22
CA GLN A 86 16.60 8.18 0.20
C GLN A 86 16.24 9.43 0.99
N THR A 87 17.00 10.52 0.83
CA THR A 87 16.72 11.80 1.50
C THR A 87 15.35 12.36 1.09
N GLN A 88 14.99 12.26 -0.19
CA GLN A 88 13.69 12.73 -0.68
C GLN A 88 12.53 11.89 -0.14
N PHE A 89 12.69 10.57 -0.06
CA PHE A 89 11.70 9.71 0.61
C PHE A 89 11.57 10.03 2.10
N GLU A 90 12.68 10.30 2.78
CA GLU A 90 12.66 10.70 4.19
C GLU A 90 11.96 12.04 4.41
N ILE A 91 12.19 13.03 3.54
CA ILE A 91 11.49 14.33 3.57
C ILE A 91 9.98 14.14 3.36
N ILE A 92 9.57 13.30 2.42
CA ILE A 92 8.15 13.00 2.14
C ILE A 92 7.51 12.31 3.35
N GLN A 93 8.21 11.38 3.99
CA GLN A 93 7.73 10.67 5.20
C GLN A 93 7.96 11.46 6.50
N SER A 94 8.53 12.65 6.44
CA SER A 94 8.91 13.42 7.62
C SER A 94 7.70 13.84 8.44
N ARG A 95 7.92 14.05 9.73
CA ARG A 95 6.87 14.45 10.68
C ARG A 95 6.19 15.75 10.26
N GLU A 96 6.97 16.72 9.80
CA GLU A 96 6.46 18.04 9.41
C GLU A 96 5.57 17.94 8.17
N THR A 97 6.00 17.19 7.14
CA THR A 97 5.18 16.93 5.95
C THR A 97 3.87 16.22 6.31
N LEU A 98 3.93 15.16 7.13
CA LEU A 98 2.74 14.41 7.54
C LEU A 98 1.79 15.24 8.43
N LYS A 99 2.31 16.09 9.32
CA LYS A 99 1.49 17.04 10.10
C LYS A 99 0.83 18.09 9.22
N GLN A 100 1.54 18.57 8.19
CA GLN A 100 0.99 19.50 7.22
C GLN A 100 -0.17 18.86 6.44
N VAL A 101 -0.08 17.58 6.08
CA VAL A 101 -1.18 16.82 5.45
C VAL A 101 -2.37 16.66 6.42
N ILE A 102 -2.13 16.41 7.70
CA ILE A 102 -3.22 16.29 8.70
C ILE A 102 -3.97 17.62 8.88
N THR A 103 -3.24 18.73 8.86
CA THR A 103 -3.80 20.07 9.15
C THR A 103 -4.37 20.75 7.91
N LYS A 104 -3.68 20.64 6.77
CA LYS A 104 -3.97 21.38 5.53
C LYS A 104 -4.25 20.47 4.33
N GLY A 105 -4.32 19.16 4.53
CA GLY A 105 -4.58 18.20 3.46
C GLY A 105 -5.92 18.47 2.78
N LYS A 106 -5.90 18.42 1.45
CA LYS A 106 -7.09 18.57 0.60
C LYS A 106 -7.28 17.29 -0.22
N ASP A 107 -8.54 16.98 -0.51
CA ASP A 107 -8.86 15.92 -1.48
C ASP A 107 -8.57 16.37 -2.92
N SER A 108 -8.73 15.46 -3.87
CA SER A 108 -8.59 15.74 -5.31
C SER A 108 -9.58 16.80 -5.83
N ALA A 109 -10.64 17.10 -5.07
CA ALA A 109 -11.67 18.09 -5.37
C ALA A 109 -11.44 19.42 -4.60
N GLY A 110 -10.37 19.53 -3.81
CA GLY A 110 -10.01 20.73 -3.06
C GLY A 110 -10.64 20.86 -1.66
N ASN A 111 -11.42 19.90 -1.19
CA ASN A 111 -12.08 19.92 0.13
C ASN A 111 -11.11 19.50 1.25
N PRO A 112 -11.27 20.02 2.48
CA PRO A 112 -10.42 19.65 3.60
C PRO A 112 -10.62 18.18 4.00
N LEU A 113 -9.52 17.43 4.03
CA LEU A 113 -9.51 15.98 4.25
C LEU A 113 -9.95 15.58 5.66
N ASN A 114 -9.91 16.52 6.63
CA ASN A 114 -10.37 16.36 8.01
C ASN A 114 -10.06 14.99 8.64
N LEU A 115 -8.82 14.52 8.47
CA LEU A 115 -8.39 13.15 8.84
C LEU A 115 -8.63 12.84 10.33
N LYS A 116 -8.50 13.86 11.19
CA LYS A 116 -8.78 13.74 12.63
C LYS A 116 -10.22 13.33 12.91
N LYS A 117 -11.17 13.97 12.23
CA LYS A 117 -12.59 13.67 12.34
C LYS A 117 -12.92 12.31 11.72
N ALA A 118 -12.34 11.99 10.56
CA ALA A 118 -12.56 10.72 9.88
C ALA A 118 -12.08 9.51 10.69
N TRP A 119 -11.02 9.67 11.46
CA TRP A 119 -10.45 8.60 12.28
C TRP A 119 -10.84 8.66 13.77
N GLY A 120 -11.61 9.68 14.18
CA GLY A 120 -12.06 9.84 15.57
C GLY A 120 -10.95 10.19 16.57
N TYR A 121 -9.83 10.77 16.11
CA TYR A 121 -8.73 11.17 16.98
C TYR A 121 -8.82 12.64 17.37
N ASN A 122 -8.70 12.93 18.66
CA ASN A 122 -8.66 14.29 19.19
C ASN A 122 -7.24 14.89 19.20
N SER A 123 -6.22 14.04 19.14
CA SER A 123 -4.80 14.44 19.17
C SER A 123 -4.15 14.33 17.79
N ASP A 124 -3.42 15.38 17.41
CA ASP A 124 -2.64 15.44 16.16
C ASP A 124 -1.53 14.36 16.13
N GLU A 125 -1.02 13.98 17.30
CA GLU A 125 0.03 12.95 17.43
C GLU A 125 -0.50 11.54 17.14
N ASP A 126 -1.73 11.24 17.51
CA ASP A 126 -2.34 9.93 17.26
C ASP A 126 -2.71 9.78 15.79
N ALA A 127 -3.24 10.85 15.19
CA ALA A 127 -3.45 10.93 13.74
C ALA A 127 -2.12 10.78 12.97
N TYR A 128 -1.04 11.43 13.44
CA TYR A 128 0.29 11.29 12.87
C TYR A 128 0.81 9.85 12.93
N ARG A 129 0.71 9.19 14.08
CA ARG A 129 1.15 7.78 14.23
C ARG A 129 0.38 6.84 13.30
N LYS A 130 -0.93 7.08 13.10
CA LYS A 130 -1.75 6.28 12.18
C LYS A 130 -1.36 6.54 10.72
N LEU A 131 -1.16 7.80 10.33
CA LEU A 131 -0.78 8.18 8.98
C LEU A 131 0.61 7.64 8.63
N LYS A 132 1.58 7.77 9.54
CA LYS A 132 2.94 7.23 9.35
C LYS A 132 2.93 5.72 9.08
N LYS A 133 2.02 4.96 9.71
CA LYS A 133 1.88 3.52 9.47
C LYS A 133 1.20 3.17 8.13
N LYS A 134 0.51 4.11 7.50
CA LYS A 134 -0.25 3.91 6.25
C LYS A 134 0.49 4.40 5.01
N VAL A 135 1.49 5.27 5.17
CA VAL A 135 2.26 5.83 4.05
C VAL A 135 3.44 4.90 3.77
N GLU A 136 3.47 4.37 2.56
CA GLU A 136 4.59 3.62 2.02
C GLU A 136 5.15 4.36 0.81
N THR A 137 6.48 4.53 0.74
CA THR A 137 7.16 5.06 -0.43
C THR A 137 8.08 4.00 -1.00
N GLN A 138 8.03 3.79 -2.31
CA GLN A 138 8.88 2.84 -3.01
C GLN A 138 9.51 3.51 -4.23
N ASP A 139 10.78 3.20 -4.51
CA ASP A 139 11.45 3.58 -5.76
C ASP A 139 10.86 2.73 -6.90
N VAL A 140 10.22 3.37 -7.87
CA VAL A 140 9.71 2.71 -9.06
C VAL A 140 10.66 3.04 -10.21
N ARG A 141 11.40 2.02 -10.67
CA ARG A 141 12.30 2.14 -11.83
C ARG A 141 11.66 1.52 -13.06
N GLY A 142 11.72 2.21 -14.20
CA GLY A 142 11.35 1.65 -15.51
C GLY A 142 9.98 2.05 -16.06
N THR A 143 9.55 3.29 -15.84
CA THR A 143 8.46 3.92 -16.62
C THR A 143 9.04 4.96 -17.57
#